data_AF-A0A1G0DRQ5-F1
#
_entry.id   AF-A0A1G0DRQ5-F1
#
_cell.length_a   1.000
_cell.length_b   1.000
_cell.length_c   1.000
_cell.angle_alpha   90.00
_cell.angle_beta   90.00
_cell.angle_gamma   90.00
#
_symmetry.space_group_name_H-M   'P 1'
#
loop_
_entity.id
_entity.type
_entity.pdbx_description
1 polymer ?
#
loop_
_entity_poly.entity_id
_entity_poly.type
_entity_poly.pdbx_seq_one_letter_code
_entity_poly.pdbx_strand_id
1 'polypeptide(L)'
;LTFAAQQALERGVPLYFVGEFLLTRPRWYWLDEEIFQSEHTAKLSYNVLTRQYRISRGALFQNFASLEDALNILARQSSTVIPAEMASKAGSYIAAARLRLDIAQLPKLLQVNALTGKDWTLNSDWYRWVINTAEMTVSGEDKTE
;
A
#
# COMPACT_ATOMS: atom_id res chain seq x y z
N LEU A 1 -3.14 -8.10 10.72
CA LEU A 1 -1.95 -7.63 11.46
C LEU A 1 -1.52 -8.75 12.42
N THR A 2 -0.24 -8.93 12.74
CA THR A 2 0.18 -9.92 13.76
C THR A 2 -0.11 -9.39 15.18
N PHE A 3 -0.30 -10.29 16.15
CA PHE A 3 -0.60 -9.91 17.55
C PHE A 3 0.52 -9.07 18.17
N ALA A 4 1.79 -9.42 17.92
CA ALA A 4 2.94 -8.68 18.42
C ALA A 4 3.00 -7.23 17.90
N ALA A 5 2.74 -7.03 16.60
CA ALA A 5 2.69 -5.69 16.01
C ALA A 5 1.54 -4.84 16.59
N GLN A 6 0.38 -5.46 16.85
CA GLN A 6 -0.74 -4.77 17.50
C GLN A 6 -0.38 -4.32 18.92
N GLN A 7 0.19 -5.22 19.73
CA GLN A 7 0.63 -4.90 21.09
C GLN A 7 1.66 -3.77 21.12
N ALA A 8 2.58 -3.76 20.16
CA ALA A 8 3.54 -2.67 20.04
C ALA A 8 2.88 -1.33 19.71
N LEU A 9 1.92 -1.34 18.78
CA LEU A 9 1.16 -0.15 18.42
C LEU A 9 0.40 0.40 19.63
N GLU A 10 -0.28 -0.45 20.39
CA GLU A 10 -0.98 -0.07 21.63
C GLU A 10 -0.04 0.52 22.69
N ARG A 11 1.24 0.09 22.70
CA ARG A 11 2.30 0.65 23.55
C ARG A 11 2.94 1.94 23.01
N GLY A 12 2.39 2.49 21.92
CA GLY A 12 2.85 3.75 21.32
C GLY A 12 3.99 3.60 20.32
N VAL A 13 4.34 2.38 19.92
CA VAL A 13 5.35 2.16 18.86
C VAL A 13 4.70 2.41 17.51
N PRO A 14 5.15 3.42 16.73
CA PRO A 14 4.60 3.65 15.40
C PRO A 14 5.02 2.54 14.43
N LEU A 15 4.09 2.13 13.57
CA LEU A 15 4.29 1.15 12.51
C LEU A 15 4.36 1.86 11.16
N TYR A 16 5.33 1.52 10.33
CA TYR A 16 5.49 2.09 8.99
C TYR A 16 5.12 1.06 7.94
N PHE A 17 4.18 1.40 7.09
CA PHE A 17 3.73 0.58 5.98
C PHE A 17 4.24 1.18 4.67
N VAL A 18 4.75 0.33 3.79
CA VAL A 18 5.20 0.70 2.46
C VAL A 18 4.31 -0.03 1.45
N GLY A 19 3.57 0.76 0.67
CA GLY A 19 2.77 0.29 -0.44
C GLY A 19 3.57 0.44 -1.73
N GLU A 20 3.80 -0.67 -2.43
CA GLU A 20 4.49 -0.73 -3.72
C GLU A 20 3.47 -1.04 -4.80
N PHE A 21 3.47 -0.27 -5.88
CA PHE A 21 2.64 -0.48 -7.05
C PHE A 21 3.52 -0.56 -8.29
N LEU A 22 3.29 -1.57 -9.12
CA LEU A 22 4.02 -1.83 -10.34
C LEU A 22 3.03 -2.11 -11.47
N LEU A 23 3.24 -1.47 -12.62
CA LEU A 23 2.50 -1.72 -13.84
C LEU A 23 3.49 -2.18 -14.90
N THR A 24 3.25 -3.39 -15.42
CA THR A 24 4.10 -4.00 -16.45
C THR A 24 3.28 -4.33 -17.69
N ARG A 25 3.92 -4.29 -18.85
CA ARG A 25 3.33 -4.74 -20.11
C ARG A 25 4.00 -6.05 -20.53
N PRO A 26 3.26 -7.18 -20.55
CA PRO A 26 3.80 -8.45 -20.99
C PRO A 26 4.21 -8.38 -22.46
N ARG A 27 5.43 -8.85 -22.77
CA ARG A 27 5.99 -8.88 -24.13
C ARG A 27 6.29 -10.33 -24.53
N TRP A 28 5.85 -10.73 -25.71
CA TRP A 28 5.86 -12.12 -26.17
C TRP A 28 7.25 -12.77 -26.32
N TYR A 29 8.33 -12.01 -26.49
CA TYR A 29 9.66 -12.57 -26.78
C TYR A 29 10.81 -12.02 -25.92
N TRP A 30 10.52 -11.30 -24.84
CA TRP A 30 11.54 -10.67 -23.98
C TRP A 30 10.93 -10.21 -22.65
N LEU A 31 11.79 -9.79 -21.71
CA LEU A 31 11.42 -9.36 -20.36
C LEU A 31 10.31 -8.30 -20.39
N ASP A 32 9.36 -8.42 -19.47
CA ASP A 32 8.23 -7.51 -19.34
C ASP A 32 8.68 -6.05 -19.24
N GLU A 33 7.97 -5.16 -19.93
CA GLU A 33 8.29 -3.73 -19.86
C GLU A 33 7.67 -3.12 -18.60
N GLU A 34 8.51 -2.57 -17.72
CA GLU A 34 8.03 -1.76 -16.61
C GLU A 34 7.53 -0.42 -17.14
N ILE A 35 6.22 -0.21 -17.05
CA ILE A 35 5.55 1.00 -17.51
C ILE A 35 5.53 2.04 -16.39
N PHE A 36 5.30 1.60 -15.16
CA PHE A 36 5.14 2.51 -14.04
C PHE A 36 5.45 1.80 -12.72
N GLN A 37 6.20 2.47 -11.86
CA GLN A 37 6.45 2.04 -10.48
C GLN A 37 6.19 3.22 -9.54
N SER A 38 5.54 2.94 -8.42
CA SER A 38 5.32 3.91 -7.36
C SER A 38 5.43 3.25 -5.98
N GLU A 39 6.06 3.98 -5.06
CA GLU A 39 6.14 3.59 -3.65
C GLU A 39 5.53 4.69 -2.78
N HIS A 40 4.72 4.31 -1.80
CA HIS A 40 4.14 5.23 -0.82
C HIS A 40 4.32 4.70 0.60
N THR A 41 4.76 5.57 1.50
CA THR A 41 4.90 5.24 2.92
C THR A 41 3.75 5.83 3.74
N ALA A 42 3.13 5.00 4.58
CA ALA A 42 2.11 5.40 5.54
C ALA A 42 2.55 5.03 6.97
N LYS A 43 2.45 5.98 7.89
CA LYS A 43 2.73 5.76 9.32
C LYS A 43 1.42 5.54 10.06
N LEU A 44 1.31 4.44 10.78
CA LEU A 44 0.25 4.16 11.75
C LEU A 44 0.79 4.35 13.17
N SER A 45 0.11 5.15 13.98
CA SER A 45 0.47 5.39 15.38
C SER A 45 -0.77 5.39 16.26
N TYR A 46 -0.63 4.98 17.51
CA TYR A 46 -1.70 5.06 18.50
C TYR A 46 -1.40 6.18 19.50
N ASN A 47 -2.38 7.07 19.71
CA ASN A 47 -2.31 8.08 20.75
C ASN A 47 -3.05 7.56 21.99
N VAL A 48 -2.30 7.28 23.06
CA VAL A 48 -2.84 6.71 24.30
C VAL A 48 -3.75 7.70 25.04
N LEU A 49 -3.48 9.00 24.94
CA LEU A 49 -4.26 10.03 25.63
C LEU A 49 -5.64 10.21 24.99
N THR A 50 -5.69 10.31 23.65
CA THR A 50 -6.95 10.46 22.92
C THR A 50 -7.62 9.14 22.56
N ARG A 51 -6.92 8.02 22.80
CA ARG A 51 -7.32 6.65 22.42
C ARG A 51 -7.65 6.52 20.92
N GLN A 52 -6.93 7.25 20.08
CA GLN A 52 -7.16 7.28 18.64
C GLN A 52 -5.98 6.67 17.89
N TYR A 53 -6.32 5.93 16.84
CA TYR A 53 -5.37 5.52 15.81
C TYR A 53 -5.19 6.67 14.82
N ARG A 54 -3.95 6.92 14.40
CA ARG A 54 -3.62 7.97 13.46
C ARG A 54 -2.81 7.40 12.32
N ILE A 55 -3.28 7.62 11.11
CA ILE A 55 -2.55 7.34 9.87
C ILE A 55 -1.99 8.66 9.34
N SER A 56 -0.70 8.70 9.02
CA SER A 56 -0.05 9.85 8.39
C SER A 56 0.62 9.44 7.08
N ARG A 57 0.38 10.20 6.02
CA ARG A 57 0.98 10.05 4.68
C ARG A 57 1.55 11.42 4.30
N GLY A 58 2.85 11.62 4.52
CA GLY A 58 3.46 12.95 4.40
C GLY A 58 2.78 13.97 5.32
N ALA A 59 2.25 15.06 4.75
CA ALA A 59 1.52 16.10 5.49
C ALA A 59 0.08 15.74 5.83
N LEU A 60 -0.52 14.76 5.12
CA LEU A 60 -1.89 14.34 5.37
C LEU A 60 -1.95 13.41 6.56
N PHE A 61 -2.88 13.65 7.48
CA PHE A 61 -3.16 12.73 8.56
C PHE A 61 -4.67 12.54 8.75
N GLN A 62 -5.05 11.34 9.18
CA GLN A 62 -6.42 10.98 9.49
C GLN A 62 -6.45 10.21 10.81
N ASN A 63 -7.44 10.50 11.64
CA ASN A 63 -7.64 9.85 12.93
C ASN A 63 -8.83 8.88 12.86
N PHE A 64 -8.70 7.76 13.57
CA PHE A 64 -9.65 6.67 13.58
C PHE A 64 -9.88 6.22 15.02
N ALA A 65 -11.12 5.86 15.34
CA ALA A 65 -11.47 5.32 16.66
C ALA A 65 -11.19 3.81 16.75
N SER A 66 -11.32 3.07 15.64
CA SER A 66 -11.05 1.64 15.57
C SER A 66 -9.75 1.34 14.81
N LEU A 67 -9.01 0.33 15.28
CA LEU A 67 -7.87 -0.22 14.56
C LEU A 67 -8.31 -0.81 13.22
N GLU A 68 -9.46 -1.47 13.20
CA GLU A 68 -10.01 -2.11 12.00
C GLU A 68 -10.29 -1.07 10.90
N ASP A 69 -10.90 0.07 11.26
CA ASP A 69 -11.14 1.17 10.31
C ASP A 69 -9.83 1.72 9.74
N ALA A 70 -8.84 1.92 10.60
CA ALA A 70 -7.52 2.36 10.17
C ALA A 70 -6.88 1.34 9.20
N LEU A 71 -6.92 0.05 9.52
CA LEU A 71 -6.39 -1.01 8.66
C LEU A 71 -7.14 -1.11 7.33
N ASN A 72 -8.46 -0.94 7.32
CA ASN A 72 -9.26 -0.91 6.10
C ASN A 72 -8.87 0.25 5.18
N ILE A 73 -8.60 1.43 5.74
CA ILE A 73 -8.09 2.58 4.97
C ILE A 73 -6.64 2.38 4.50
N LEU A 74 -5.80 1.68 5.27
CA LEU A 74 -4.44 1.31 4.82
C LEU A 74 -4.48 0.27 3.69
N ALA A 75 -5.39 -0.71 3.79
CA ALA A 75 -5.59 -1.74 2.78
C ALA A 75 -6.15 -1.18 1.48
N ARG A 76 -6.97 -0.12 1.54
CA ARG A 76 -7.36 0.69 0.38
C ARG A 76 -6.18 1.55 -0.06
N GLN A 77 -5.28 0.90 -0.80
CA GLN A 77 -4.19 1.57 -1.48
C GLN A 77 -4.83 2.57 -2.45
N SER A 78 -4.61 3.86 -2.23
CA SER A 78 -5.07 4.88 -3.18
C SER A 78 -4.36 4.59 -4.49
N SER A 79 -5.12 4.25 -5.54
CA SER A 79 -4.56 4.04 -6.86
C SER A 79 -3.73 5.27 -7.19
N THR A 80 -2.43 5.07 -7.35
CA THR A 80 -1.59 6.15 -7.86
C THR A 80 -2.17 6.53 -9.20
N VAL A 81 -2.36 7.83 -9.43
CA VAL A 81 -2.84 8.32 -10.72
C VAL A 81 -1.80 7.95 -11.76
N ILE A 82 -2.13 6.97 -12.60
CA ILE A 82 -1.28 6.59 -13.72
C ILE A 82 -1.46 7.67 -14.80
N PRO A 83 -0.40 8.35 -15.24
CA PRO A 83 -0.51 9.33 -16.31
C PRO A 83 -1.13 8.69 -17.56
N ALA A 84 -2.14 9.33 -18.16
CA ALA A 84 -2.84 8.80 -19.32
C ALA A 84 -1.90 8.51 -20.50
N GLU A 85 -0.81 9.27 -20.62
CA GLU A 85 0.24 9.07 -21.63
C GLU A 85 0.93 7.71 -21.53
N MET A 86 1.09 7.19 -20.31
CA MET A 86 1.70 5.87 -20.04
C MET A 86 0.74 4.70 -20.35
N ALA A 87 -0.57 4.96 -20.33
CA ALA A 87 -1.63 4.02 -20.67
C ALA A 87 -2.11 4.12 -22.14
N SER A 88 -1.52 5.01 -22.94
CA SER A 88 -2.00 5.37 -24.29
C SER A 88 -1.97 4.23 -25.33
N LYS A 89 -1.20 3.17 -25.09
CA LYS A 89 -1.16 2.02 -26.01
C LYS A 89 -2.22 1.01 -25.62
N ALA A 90 -3.17 0.76 -26.52
CA ALA A 90 -4.14 -0.32 -26.37
C ALA A 90 -3.41 -1.65 -26.15
N GLY A 91 -3.71 -2.35 -25.05
CA GLY A 91 -3.04 -3.61 -24.72
C GLY A 91 -3.46 -4.19 -23.38
N SER A 92 -2.94 -5.38 -23.10
CA SER A 92 -3.04 -6.03 -21.79
C SER A 92 -1.88 -5.56 -20.92
N TYR A 93 -2.17 -5.17 -19.69
CA TYR A 93 -1.18 -4.78 -18.68
C TYR A 93 -1.35 -5.66 -17.45
N ILE A 94 -0.24 -5.93 -16.77
CA ILE A 94 -0.24 -6.61 -15.48
C ILE A 94 0.06 -5.55 -14.42
N ALA A 95 -0.94 -5.28 -13.59
CA ALA A 95 -0.76 -4.48 -12.39
C ALA A 95 -0.42 -5.40 -11.22
N ALA A 96 0.54 -4.98 -10.41
CA ALA A 96 0.96 -5.66 -9.20
C ALA A 96 1.00 -4.65 -8.04
N ALA A 97 0.43 -5.04 -6.91
CA ALA A 97 0.46 -4.23 -5.69
C ALA A 97 0.92 -5.07 -4.50
N ARG A 98 1.64 -4.41 -3.59
CA ARG A 98 2.15 -5.01 -2.37
C ARG A 98 2.10 -4.03 -1.22
N LEU A 99 1.75 -4.51 -0.03
CA LEU A 99 1.84 -3.76 1.21
C LEU A 99 2.75 -4.52 2.17
N ARG A 100 3.84 -3.89 2.58
CA ARG A 100 4.76 -4.45 3.57
C ARG A 100 4.88 -3.53 4.78
N LEU A 101 5.08 -4.13 5.95
CA LEU A 101 5.49 -3.42 7.15
C LEU A 101 7.02 -3.25 7.10
N ASP A 102 7.48 -2.01 7.14
CA ASP A 102 8.90 -1.68 7.23
C ASP A 102 9.36 -1.66 8.69
N ILE A 103 9.97 -2.78 9.10
CA ILE A 103 10.52 -3.00 10.43
C ILE A 103 11.86 -2.26 10.59
N ALA A 104 12.53 -1.86 9.50
CA ALA A 104 13.84 -1.22 9.54
C ALA A 104 13.78 0.20 10.11
N GLN A 105 12.61 0.85 10.05
CA GLN A 105 12.36 2.16 10.66
C GLN A 105 12.01 2.11 12.14
N LEU A 106 11.97 0.93 12.76
CA LEU A 106 11.85 0.83 14.22
C LEU A 106 13.13 1.36 14.89
N PRO A 107 13.03 2.04 16.05
CA PRO A 107 14.18 2.44 16.84
C PRO A 107 15.15 1.28 17.05
N LYS A 108 16.46 1.52 16.93
CA LYS A 108 17.52 0.49 17.00
C LYS A 108 17.43 -0.44 18.22
N LEU A 109 16.88 0.05 19.33
CA LEU A 109 16.67 -0.75 20.56
C LEU A 109 15.57 -1.82 20.41
N LEU A 110 14.59 -1.62 19.52
CA LEU A 110 13.54 -2.61 19.21
C LEU A 110 13.95 -3.57 18.09
N GLN A 111 14.95 -3.20 17.27
CA GLN A 111 15.51 -4.08 16.24
C GLN A 111 16.13 -5.34 16.84
N VAL A 112 16.69 -5.26 18.05
CA VAL A 112 17.30 -6.40 18.76
C VAL A 112 16.26 -7.47 19.11
N ASN A 113 15.01 -7.08 19.38
CA ASN A 113 13.91 -8.01 19.67
C ASN A 113 13.25 -8.56 18.39
N ALA A 114 13.34 -7.83 17.28
CA ALA A 114 12.82 -8.28 15.97
C ALA A 114 13.71 -9.33 15.30
N LEU A 115 15.00 -9.41 15.67
CA LEU A 115 15.95 -10.42 15.14
C LEU A 115 15.71 -11.83 15.71
N THR A 116 15.09 -11.94 16.88
CA THR A 116 14.88 -13.23 17.58
C THR A 116 13.49 -13.82 17.39
N GLY A 117 12.52 -13.02 16.90
CA GLY A 117 11.13 -13.43 16.75
C GLY A 117 10.60 -13.26 15.33
N LYS A 118 10.08 -14.33 14.74
CA LYS A 118 9.38 -14.38 13.44
C LYS A 118 8.03 -13.61 13.45
N ASP A 119 7.74 -12.90 14.53
CA ASP A 119 6.42 -12.34 14.90
C ASP A 119 6.14 -10.94 14.33
N TRP A 120 7.16 -10.31 13.71
CA TRP A 120 7.11 -8.92 13.24
C TRP A 120 7.01 -8.76 11.73
N THR A 121 7.11 -9.84 10.96
CA THR A 121 7.04 -9.77 9.49
C THR A 121 5.59 -9.75 9.02
N LEU A 122 5.03 -8.56 8.82
CA LEU A 122 3.81 -8.40 8.03
C LEU A 122 4.21 -8.02 6.59
N ASN A 123 4.05 -8.97 5.70
CA ASN A 123 4.31 -8.79 4.29
C ASN A 123 3.10 -9.33 3.54
N SER A 124 2.42 -8.49 2.75
CA SER A 124 1.53 -9.04 1.75
C SER A 124 2.38 -9.62 0.63
N ASP A 125 1.98 -10.78 0.11
CA ASP A 125 2.51 -11.19 -1.19
C ASP A 125 2.07 -10.19 -2.27
N TRP A 126 2.74 -10.24 -3.42
CA TRP A 126 2.35 -9.43 -4.58
C TRP A 126 0.99 -9.88 -5.08
N TYR A 127 -0.01 -9.02 -4.97
CA TYR A 127 -1.30 -9.22 -5.61
C TYR A 127 -1.22 -8.71 -7.05
N ARG A 128 -1.55 -9.57 -8.02
CA ARG A 128 -1.47 -9.26 -9.45
C ARG A 128 -2.83 -9.38 -10.12
N TRP A 129 -3.14 -8.44 -11.00
CA TRP A 129 -4.34 -8.49 -11.84
C TRP A 129 -4.06 -7.94 -13.22
N VAL A 130 -4.87 -8.37 -14.19
CA VAL A 130 -4.75 -7.94 -15.58
C VAL A 130 -5.68 -6.75 -15.81
N ILE A 131 -5.17 -5.72 -16.48
CA ILE A 131 -5.94 -4.55 -16.92
C ILE A 131 -5.97 -4.56 -18.44
N ASN A 132 -7.18 -4.57 -19.01
CA ASN A 132 -7.39 -4.44 -20.44
C ASN A 132 -7.86 -3.02 -20.74
N THR A 133 -7.04 -2.24 -21.44
CA THR A 133 -7.37 -0.83 -21.73
C THR A 133 -8.50 -0.67 -22.75
N ALA A 134 -8.86 -1.73 -23.48
CA ALA A 134 -9.98 -1.72 -24.43
C ALA A 134 -11.35 -1.53 -23.76
N GLU A 135 -11.48 -1.86 -22.47
CA GLU A 135 -12.72 -1.69 -21.71
C GLU A 135 -12.79 -0.34 -20.97
N MET A 136 -11.66 0.37 -20.84
CA MET A 136 -11.58 1.64 -20.08
C MET A 136 -12.13 2.84 -20.86
N THR A 137 -12.34 2.72 -22.17
CA THR A 137 -12.86 3.80 -23.03
C THR A 137 -14.39 3.85 -23.10
N VAL A 138 -15.11 2.86 -22.57
CA VAL A 138 -16.57 2.74 -22.77
C VAL A 138 -17.39 3.49 -21.70
N SER A 139 -16.79 3.92 -20.59
CA SER A 139 -17.54 4.57 -19.47
C SER A 139 -17.48 6.10 -19.48
N GLY A 140 -17.29 6.74 -20.63
CA GLY A 140 -17.21 8.20 -20.78
C GLY A 140 -18.36 8.85 -21.55
N GLU A 141 -19.29 8.07 -22.10
CA GLU A 141 -20.30 8.58 -23.04
C GLU A 141 -21.70 8.16 -22.60
N ASP A 142 -22.17 8.74 -21.49
CA ASP A 142 -23.60 8.81 -21.19
C ASP A 142 -23.88 10.07 -20.37
N LYS A 143 -24.17 11.18 -21.08
CA LYS A 143 -25.10 12.26 -20.72
C LYS A 143 -24.91 13.48 -21.62
N THR A 144 -25.70 13.54 -22.70
CA THR A 144 -26.38 14.75 -23.17
C THR A 144 -27.44 14.33 -24.18
N GLU A 145 -28.67 14.17 -23.70
CA GLU A 145 -29.88 14.53 -24.43
C GLU A 145 -30.89 15.14 -23.44
#